data_AF-A0A924XSW8-F1
#
_entry.id   AF-A0A924XSW8-F1
#
_cell.length_a   1.000
_cell.length_b   1.000
_cell.length_c   1.000
_cell.angle_alpha   90.00
_cell.angle_beta   90.00
_cell.angle_gamma   90.00
#
_symmetry.space_group_name_H-M   'P 1'
#
loop_
_entity.id
_entity.type
_entity.pdbx_description
1 polymer ?
#
loop_
_entity_poly.entity_id
_entity_poly.type
_entity_poly.pdbx_seq_one_letter_code
_entity_poly.pdbx_strand_id
1 'polypeptide(L)' 'RLVDRHAGQDVVIVSHGGAIRAAVAHAMAIDADRALHLSVYNLSLTRLERLDEGWRVIAMNELPGV' A
#
# COMPACT_ATOMS: atom_id res chain seq x y z
N ARG A 1 -13.04 -0.10 -7.56
CA ARG A 1 -13.54 1.28 -7.83
C ARG A 1 -12.42 2.29 -8.05
N LEU A 2 -11.41 2.41 -7.18
CA LEU A 2 -10.28 3.32 -7.43
C LEU A 2 -9.41 2.81 -8.61
N VAL A 3 -8.95 1.57 -8.53
CA VAL A 3 -8.15 0.90 -9.58
C VAL A 3 -8.85 0.97 -10.94
N ASP A 4 -10.12 0.55 -11.00
CA ASP A 4 -10.89 0.53 -12.26
C ASP A 4 -11.03 1.93 -12.89
N ARG A 5 -11.11 2.98 -12.07
CA ARG A 5 -11.24 4.37 -12.56
C ARG A 5 -9.91 4.95 -13.07
N HIS A 6 -8.78 4.42 -12.60
CA HIS A 6 -7.43 4.90 -12.93
C HIS A 6 -6.59 3.80 -13.55
N ALA A 7 -7.21 2.92 -14.35
CA ALA A 7 -6.53 1.78 -14.97
C ALA A 7 -5.36 2.26 -15.85
N GLY A 8 -4.18 1.64 -15.68
CA GLY A 8 -2.96 1.98 -16.42
C GLY A 8 -2.28 3.28 -15.98
N GLN A 9 -2.71 3.90 -14.88
CA GLN A 9 -2.11 5.13 -14.35
C GLN A 9 -1.47 4.90 -12.98
N ASP A 10 -0.45 5.69 -12.69
CA ASP A 10 0.07 5.81 -11.33
C ASP A 10 -0.86 6.69 -10.48
N VAL A 11 -1.19 6.24 -9.27
CA VAL A 11 -2.04 6.96 -8.32
C VAL A 11 -1.29 7.20 -7.02
N VAL A 12 -1.16 8.47 -6.65
CA VAL A 12 -0.59 8.87 -5.35
C VAL A 12 -1.72 9.09 -4.36
N ILE A 13 -1.64 8.42 -3.21
CA ILE A 13 -2.60 8.55 -2.11
C ILE A 13 -1.85 9.05 -0.88
N VAL A 14 -2.25 10.22 -0.36
CA VAL A 14 -1.74 10.75 0.91
C VAL A 14 -2.73 10.37 2.01
N SER A 15 -2.26 9.66 3.03
CA SER A 15 -3.11 9.15 4.10
C SER A 15 -2.35 8.94 5.41
N HIS A 16 -3.01 8.30 6.37
CA HIS A 16 -2.47 7.98 7.68
C HIS A 16 -2.18 6.48 7.83
N GLY A 17 -1.37 6.12 8.83
CA GLY A 17 -0.90 4.74 9.02
C GLY A 17 -1.99 3.69 9.16
N GLY A 18 -3.18 4.04 9.65
CA GLY A 18 -4.32 3.11 9.69
C GLY A 18 -4.79 2.69 8.30
N ALA A 19 -5.02 3.65 7.41
CA ALA A 19 -5.47 3.37 6.04
C ALA A 19 -4.37 2.71 5.20
N ILE A 20 -3.12 3.11 5.40
CA ILE A 20 -1.96 2.49 4.72
C ILE A 20 -1.84 1.02 5.14
N ARG A 21 -1.93 0.70 6.43
CA ARG A 21 -1.95 -0.69 6.90
C ARG A 21 -3.10 -1.49 6.30
N ALA A 22 -4.30 -0.93 6.24
CA ALA A 22 -5.45 -1.60 5.65
C ALA A 22 -5.25 -1.89 4.14
N ALA A 23 -4.64 -0.95 3.40
CA ALA A 23 -4.32 -1.14 1.99
C ALA A 23 -3.27 -2.24 1.78
N VAL A 24 -2.22 -2.27 2.61
CA VAL A 24 -1.20 -3.34 2.58
C VAL A 24 -1.81 -4.68 2.98
N ALA A 25 -2.67 -4.72 4.00
CA ALA A 25 -3.36 -5.93 4.43
C ALA A 25 -4.22 -6.51 3.30
N HIS A 26 -4.98 -5.65 2.62
CA HIS A 26 -5.76 -6.01 1.45
C HIS A 26 -4.86 -6.56 0.32
N ALA A 27 -3.73 -5.90 0.06
CA ALA A 27 -2.80 -6.32 -0.98
C ALA A 27 -2.13 -7.68 -0.67
N MET A 28 -1.76 -7.93 0.59
CA MET A 28 -1.11 -9.18 1.04
C MET A 28 -2.11 -10.29 1.38
N ALA A 29 -3.41 -10.02 1.34
CA ALA A 29 -4.46 -10.94 1.79
C ALA A 29 -4.26 -11.46 3.22
N ILE A 30 -3.86 -10.56 4.14
CA ILE A 30 -3.71 -10.84 5.57
C ILE A 30 -4.84 -10.21 6.38
N ASP A 31 -5.10 -10.76 7.56
CA ASP A 31 -6.05 -10.26 8.54
C ASP A 31 -5.55 -8.99 9.26
N ALA A 32 -6.51 -8.27 9.84
CA ALA A 32 -6.29 -6.96 10.42
C ALA A 32 -5.32 -7.00 11.62
N ASP A 33 -5.37 -8.05 12.45
CA ASP A 33 -4.46 -8.25 13.58
C ASP A 33 -3.01 -8.39 13.10
N ARG A 34 -2.76 -9.11 12.00
CA ARG A 34 -1.42 -9.21 11.41
C ARG A 34 -0.95 -7.87 10.87
N ALA A 35 -1.85 -7.12 10.25
CA ALA A 35 -1.54 -5.79 9.74
C ALA A 35 -1.15 -4.81 10.86
N LEU A 36 -1.63 -4.97 12.09
CA LEU A 36 -1.27 -4.11 13.22
C LEU A 36 0.23 -4.14 13.54
N HIS A 37 0.92 -5.24 13.22
CA HIS A 37 2.36 -5.40 13.41
C HIS A 37 3.22 -4.67 12.36
N LEU A 38 2.61 -4.14 11.30
CA LEU A 38 3.33 -3.37 10.29
C LEU A 38 3.55 -1.93 10.77
N SER A 39 4.82 -1.52 10.80
CA SER A 39 5.17 -0.11 10.99
C SER A 39 4.85 0.70 9.74
N VAL A 40 4.32 1.91 9.93
CA VAL A 40 4.16 2.90 8.85
C VAL A 40 4.87 4.17 9.31
N TYR A 41 5.97 4.53 8.64
CA TYR A 41 6.77 5.68 9.02
C TYR A 41 6.20 6.97 8.41
N ASN A 42 6.29 8.07 9.16
CA ASN A 42 5.93 9.38 8.65
C ASN A 42 6.78 9.75 7.43
N LEU A 43 6.16 10.38 6.44
CA LEU A 43 6.80 10.84 5.20
C LEU A 43 7.47 9.72 4.37
N SER A 44 7.15 8.46 4.68
CA SER A 44 7.63 7.33 3.90
C SER A 44 6.68 6.98 2.76
N LEU A 45 7.22 6.37 1.72
CA LEU A 45 6.48 5.87 0.57
C LEU A 45 6.22 4.36 0.73
N THR A 46 4.97 3.97 0.52
CA THR A 46 4.58 2.56 0.37
C THR A 46 4.03 2.38 -1.04
N ARG A 47 4.57 1.41 -1.78
CA ARG A 47 4.25 1.19 -3.18
C ARG A 47 3.51 -0.13 -3.34
N LEU A 48 2.28 -0.04 -3.84
CA LEU A 48 1.42 -1.15 -4.18
C LEU A 48 1.19 -1.15 -5.68
N GLU A 49 1.23 -2.32 -6.29
CA GLU A 49 0.99 -2.48 -7.71
C GLU A 49 -0.11 -3.51 -7.95
N ARG A 50 -1.01 -3.17 -8.85
CA ARG A 50 -2.06 -4.07 -9.32
C ARG A 50 -1.54 -4.84 -10.53
N LEU A 51 -1.49 -6.16 -10.40
CA LEU A 51 -1.24 -7.11 -11.48
C LEU A 51 -2.57 -7.77 -11.90
N ASP A 52 -2.53 -8.58 -12.95
CA ASP A 52 -3.69 -9.34 -13.42
C ASP A 52 -4.12 -10.39 -12.37
N GLU A 53 -3.14 -11.07 -11.78
CA GLU A 53 -3.32 -12.12 -10.77
C GLU A 53 -3.60 -11.60 -9.35
N GLY A 54 -3.43 -10.30 -9.09
CA GLY A 54 -3.64 -9.77 -7.74
C GLY A 54 -2.84 -8.50 -7.44
N TRP A 55 -2.39 -8.38 -6.19
CA TRP A 55 -1.63 -7.23 -5.72
C TRP A 55 -0.21 -7.62 -5.36
N ARG A 56 0.72 -6.71 -5.63
CA ARG A 56 2.12 -6.82 -5.23
C ARG A 56 2.47 -5.63 -4.33
N VAL A 57 3.01 -5.92 -3.14
CA VAL A 57 3.66 -4.92 -2.30
C VAL A 57 5.09 -4.79 -2.79
N ILE A 58 5.42 -3.67 -3.45
CA ILE A 58 6.76 -3.45 -3.99
C ILE A 58 7.70 -2.99 -2.88
N ALA A 59 7.26 -2.02 -2.09
CA ALA A 59 8.05 -1.42 -1.03
C ALA A 59 7.15 -0.94 0.10
N MET A 60 7.67 -0.99 1.32
CA MET A 60 7.08 -0.36 2.49
C MET A 60 8.13 0.53 3.15
N ASN A 61 7.68 1.68 3.64
CA ASN A 61 8.50 2.63 4.38
C ASN A 61 9.76 3.11 3.63
N GLU A 62 9.69 3.24 2.31
CA GLU A 62 10.77 3.81 1.50
C GLU A 62 10.95 5.29 1.87
N LEU A 63 12.17 5.67 2.22
CA LEU A 63 12.51 7.05 2.56
C LEU A 63 13.21 7.71 1.37
N PRO A 64 13.16 9.04 1.23
CA PRO A 64 13.91 9.72 0.18
C PRO A 64 15.42 9.55 0.40
N GLY A 65 16.14 9.21 -0.67
CA GLY A 65 17.61 9.21 -0.70
C GLY A 65 18.31 7.98 -0.10
N VAL A 66 17.57 6.88 0.07
CA VAL A 66 18.14 5.54 0.35
C VAL A 66 18.18 4.66 -0.90
#